data_AF-A0A060CAV8-F1
#
_entry.id   AF-A0A060CAV8-F1
#
_cell.length_a   1.000
_cell.length_b   1.000
_cell.length_c   1.000
_cell.angle_alpha   90.00
_cell.angle_beta   90.00
_cell.angle_gamma   90.00
#
_symmetry.space_group_name_H-M   'P 1'
#
loop_
_entity.id
_entity.type
_entity.pdbx_description
1 polymer ?
#
loop_
_entity_poly.entity_id
_entity_poly.type
_entity_poly.pdbx_seq_one_letter_code
_entity_poly.pdbx_strand_id
1 'polypeptide(L)'
;MLVRLLWGIADTHAHPFAHEAFGGLFFQGAAADEAGIAAALGSCQEGHGLAGLGDLIGNVLAGRKGHSHKGYPEFNAWPAWNTYNHQQMYYDWLKRAHAGGLRLLVAHAVNSEALCSLIEKKEGYSCDDMEAVDRQIAAAESF
;
A
#
# COMPACT_ATOMS: atom_id res chain seq x y z
N MET A 1 13.53 -35.36 16.32
CA MET A 1 12.99 -34.16 15.65
C MET A 1 14.18 -33.32 15.18
N LEU A 2 14.48 -33.30 13.88
CA LEU A 2 15.54 -32.46 13.32
C LEU A 2 14.98 -31.04 13.17
N VAL A 3 15.52 -30.08 13.93
CA VAL A 3 15.20 -28.66 13.72
C VAL A 3 15.91 -28.22 12.45
N ARG A 4 15.14 -27.98 11.38
CA ARG A 4 15.68 -27.38 10.15
C ARG A 4 15.72 -25.87 10.36
N LEU A 5 16.94 -25.33 10.47
CA LEU A 5 17.14 -23.88 10.56
C LEU A 5 16.60 -23.18 9.30
N LEU A 6 15.75 -22.17 9.51
CA LEU A 6 15.28 -21.29 8.44
C LEU A 6 16.32 -20.19 8.22
N TRP A 7 17.02 -20.24 7.08
CA TRP A 7 18.01 -19.23 6.69
C TRP A 7 17.48 -18.35 5.57
N GLY A 8 17.63 -17.03 5.73
CA GLY A 8 17.27 -16.03 4.73
C GLY A 8 17.12 -14.62 5.32
N ILE A 9 16.53 -13.74 4.53
CA ILE A 9 16.27 -12.34 4.88
C ILE A 9 14.97 -12.25 5.71
N ALA A 10 14.98 -11.38 6.71
CA ALA A 10 13.80 -10.96 7.44
C ALA A 10 13.52 -9.49 7.13
N ASP A 11 12.33 -9.21 6.61
CA ASP A 11 11.76 -7.87 6.56
C ASP A 11 10.87 -7.69 7.79
N THR A 12 11.33 -6.91 8.76
CA THR A 12 10.65 -6.75 10.04
C THR A 12 9.65 -5.60 10.05
N HIS A 13 9.48 -4.88 8.94
CA HIS A 13 8.63 -3.70 8.89
C HIS A 13 8.06 -3.45 7.49
N ALA A 14 6.87 -3.98 7.23
CA ALA A 14 6.14 -3.76 5.99
C ALA A 14 4.66 -3.43 6.24
N HIS A 15 4.04 -2.75 5.28
CA HIS A 15 2.63 -2.35 5.32
C HIS A 15 1.87 -2.81 4.06
N PRO A 16 1.75 -4.13 3.81
CA PRO A 16 1.17 -4.65 2.56
C PRO A 16 -0.30 -4.23 2.34
N PHE A 17 -1.05 -3.97 3.41
CA PHE A 17 -2.50 -3.71 3.35
C PHE A 17 -2.88 -2.28 3.73
N ALA A 18 -1.95 -1.31 3.69
CA ALA A 18 -2.22 0.09 4.07
C ALA A 18 -3.31 0.79 3.23
N HIS A 19 -3.70 0.23 2.08
CA HIS A 19 -4.85 0.69 1.30
C HIS A 19 -6.20 0.52 2.00
N GLU A 20 -6.27 -0.36 3.00
CA GLU A 20 -7.45 -0.54 3.87
C GLU A 20 -7.46 0.44 5.06
N ALA A 21 -6.34 1.12 5.31
CA ALA A 21 -6.19 2.08 6.38
C ALA A 21 -6.67 3.48 5.98
N PHE A 22 -6.65 4.42 6.93
CA PHE A 22 -6.90 5.84 6.69
C PHE A 22 -8.22 6.12 5.97
N GLY A 23 -9.27 5.36 6.30
CA GLY A 23 -10.57 5.50 5.63
C GLY A 23 -10.63 4.93 4.21
N GLY A 24 -9.62 4.20 3.75
CA GLY A 24 -9.66 3.37 2.53
C GLY A 24 -9.41 4.11 1.21
N LEU A 25 -9.11 5.41 1.24
CA LEU A 25 -8.83 6.22 0.03
C LEU A 25 -7.49 6.95 0.07
N PHE A 26 -6.84 7.03 1.24
CA PHE A 26 -5.56 7.74 1.36
C PHE A 26 -4.45 7.09 0.55
N PHE A 27 -4.38 5.76 0.59
CA PHE A 27 -3.25 4.99 0.11
C PHE A 27 -3.64 4.29 -1.19
N GLN A 28 -2.99 4.67 -2.30
CA GLN A 28 -3.41 4.32 -3.65
C GLN A 28 -2.84 2.98 -4.11
N GLY A 29 -3.70 2.12 -4.67
CA GLY A 29 -3.36 0.77 -5.14
C GLY A 29 -3.52 -0.30 -4.07
N ALA A 30 -3.25 -1.57 -4.40
CA ALA A 30 -3.44 -2.72 -3.53
C ALA A 30 -2.35 -3.79 -3.73
N ALA A 31 -2.12 -4.62 -2.71
CA ALA A 31 -1.13 -5.71 -2.78
C ALA A 31 -1.51 -6.81 -3.77
N ALA A 32 -2.80 -6.99 -4.03
CA ALA A 32 -3.36 -7.90 -5.02
C ALA A 32 -4.74 -7.40 -5.45
N ASP A 33 -5.17 -7.89 -6.61
CA ASP A 33 -6.53 -7.76 -7.11
C ASP A 33 -6.80 -8.98 -8.00
N GLU A 34 -8.02 -9.53 -7.95
CA GLU A 34 -8.41 -10.69 -8.75
C GLU A 34 -8.36 -10.42 -10.26
N ALA A 35 -8.60 -9.17 -10.67
CA ALA A 35 -8.46 -8.72 -12.06
C ALA A 35 -7.00 -8.45 -12.46
N GLY A 36 -6.05 -8.62 -11.54
CA GLY A 36 -4.61 -8.56 -11.79
C GLY A 36 -4.00 -7.17 -11.59
N ILE A 37 -2.74 -7.03 -12.00
CA ILE A 37 -1.91 -5.85 -11.70
C ILE A 37 -2.47 -4.52 -12.23
N ALA A 38 -3.20 -4.55 -13.35
CA ALA A 38 -3.80 -3.36 -13.93
C ALA A 38 -4.91 -2.78 -13.02
N ALA A 39 -5.64 -3.63 -12.31
CA ALA A 39 -6.61 -3.22 -11.30
C ALA A 39 -5.91 -2.83 -9.99
N ALA A 40 -4.98 -3.67 -9.52
CA ALA A 40 -4.28 -3.45 -8.25
C ALA A 40 -3.42 -2.17 -8.23
N LEU A 41 -2.74 -1.87 -9.33
CA LEU A 41 -1.74 -0.80 -9.42
C LEU A 41 -2.01 0.08 -10.65
N GLY A 42 -3.28 0.33 -10.97
CA GLY A 42 -3.71 1.13 -12.12
C GLY A 42 -3.37 2.63 -12.00
N SER A 43 -4.14 3.50 -12.63
CA SER A 43 -3.94 4.96 -12.49
C SER A 43 -4.37 5.44 -11.10
N CYS A 44 -3.56 6.26 -10.40
CA CYS A 44 -3.95 6.91 -9.14
C CYS A 44 -4.70 8.23 -9.35
N GLN A 45 -5.14 8.52 -10.58
CA GLN A 45 -5.79 9.79 -10.91
C GLN A 45 -7.09 10.02 -10.12
N GLU A 46 -7.78 8.95 -9.75
CA GLU A 46 -8.99 9.05 -8.94
C GLU A 46 -8.70 9.69 -7.58
N GLY A 47 -7.66 9.24 -6.86
CA GLY A 47 -7.27 9.81 -5.57
C GLY A 47 -6.42 11.08 -5.65
N HIS A 48 -5.55 11.21 -6.67
CA HIS A 48 -4.56 12.29 -6.74
C HIS A 48 -4.83 13.32 -7.83
N GLY A 49 -5.91 13.16 -8.59
CA GLY A 49 -6.33 14.10 -9.63
C GLY A 49 -5.33 14.24 -10.79
N LEU A 50 -5.57 15.25 -11.62
CA LEU A 50 -4.74 15.54 -12.78
C LEU A 50 -3.30 15.82 -12.36
N ALA A 51 -2.34 15.15 -13.02
CA ALA A 51 -0.90 15.29 -12.75
C ALA A 51 -0.49 15.09 -11.27
N GLY A 52 -1.28 14.31 -10.51
CA GLY A 52 -0.98 14.02 -9.11
C GLY A 52 -1.00 15.24 -8.18
N LEU A 53 -1.66 16.33 -8.59
CA LEU A 53 -1.69 17.58 -7.82
C LEU A 53 -2.47 17.47 -6.50
N GLY A 54 -3.41 16.53 -6.43
CA GLY A 54 -4.22 16.22 -5.25
C GLY A 54 -3.52 15.37 -4.20
N ASP A 55 -2.32 14.83 -4.49
CA ASP A 55 -1.47 14.15 -3.50
C ASP A 55 -0.84 15.16 -2.52
N LEU A 56 -1.65 15.84 -1.71
CA LEU A 56 -1.19 16.97 -0.89
C LEU A 56 -0.10 16.55 0.10
N ILE A 57 -0.33 15.44 0.80
CA ILE A 57 0.60 14.94 1.82
C ILE A 57 1.84 14.32 1.16
N GLY A 58 1.67 13.46 0.16
CA GLY A 58 2.79 12.80 -0.51
C GLY A 58 3.67 13.79 -1.26
N ASN A 59 3.11 14.82 -1.90
CA ASN A 59 3.88 15.85 -2.58
C ASN A 59 4.71 16.70 -1.61
N VAL A 60 4.15 17.08 -0.45
CA VAL A 60 4.89 17.81 0.59
C VAL A 60 6.05 16.97 1.12
N LEU A 61 5.80 15.70 1.48
CA LEU A 61 6.83 14.79 1.98
C LEU A 61 7.93 14.51 0.94
N ALA A 62 7.56 14.45 -0.34
CA ALA A 62 8.50 14.24 -1.44
C ALA A 62 9.18 15.54 -1.94
N GLY A 63 8.83 16.70 -1.40
CA GLY A 63 9.37 17.99 -1.82
C GLY A 63 9.06 18.36 -3.28
N ARG A 64 7.89 17.95 -3.80
CA ARG A 64 7.45 18.18 -5.19
C ARG A 64 6.06 18.81 -5.24
N LYS A 65 5.59 19.18 -6.43
CA LYS A 65 4.24 19.79 -6.63
C LYS A 65 3.21 18.83 -7.21
N GLY A 66 3.65 17.71 -7.77
CA GLY A 66 2.82 16.74 -8.46
C GLY A 66 3.70 15.63 -9.07
N HIS A 67 3.06 14.63 -9.67
CA HIS A 67 3.73 13.50 -10.30
C HIS A 67 2.85 12.86 -11.37
N SER A 68 3.42 11.99 -12.22
CA SER A 68 2.60 11.21 -13.15
C SER A 68 1.68 10.28 -12.35
N HIS A 69 0.37 10.31 -12.63
CA HIS A 69 -0.61 9.44 -11.98
C HIS A 69 -0.65 8.03 -12.58
N LYS A 70 0.10 7.78 -13.67
CA LYS A 70 0.08 6.52 -14.41
C LYS A 70 0.83 5.42 -13.64
N GLY A 71 0.08 4.46 -13.10
CA GLY A 71 0.60 3.18 -12.61
C GLY A 71 0.81 2.20 -13.75
N TYR A 72 0.41 0.94 -13.59
CA TYR A 72 0.58 -0.10 -14.60
C TYR A 72 -0.09 0.27 -15.93
N PRO A 73 0.55 0.01 -17.08
CA PRO A 73 1.88 -0.58 -17.25
C PRO A 73 3.04 0.43 -17.21
N GLU A 74 2.77 1.74 -17.24
CA GLU A 74 3.83 2.73 -17.45
C GLU A 74 4.74 2.96 -16.24
N PHE A 75 4.18 2.97 -15.03
CA PHE A 75 4.92 3.20 -13.77
C PHE A 75 5.88 4.40 -13.82
N ASN A 76 5.46 5.50 -14.44
CA ASN A 76 6.35 6.63 -14.74
C ASN A 76 6.83 7.40 -13.49
N ALA A 77 6.08 7.31 -12.39
CA ALA A 77 6.40 8.04 -11.17
C ALA A 77 6.03 7.30 -9.88
N TRP A 78 5.14 6.31 -9.95
CA TRP A 78 4.81 5.44 -8.83
C TRP A 78 4.59 4.00 -9.34
N PRO A 79 4.84 2.98 -8.52
CA PRO A 79 5.42 3.08 -7.18
C PRO A 79 6.91 3.45 -7.20
N ALA A 80 7.32 4.34 -6.28
CA ALA A 80 8.70 4.77 -6.11
C ALA A 80 9.01 5.01 -4.63
N TRP A 81 10.29 4.95 -4.25
CA TRP A 81 10.72 5.14 -2.86
C TRP A 81 10.29 6.50 -2.24
N ASN A 82 9.97 7.48 -3.07
CA ASN A 82 9.51 8.81 -2.68
C ASN A 82 8.00 9.05 -2.92
N THR A 83 7.19 7.98 -3.04
CA THR A 83 5.71 8.07 -3.07
C THR A 83 5.14 7.47 -1.79
N TYR A 84 4.78 8.31 -0.82
CA TYR A 84 4.51 7.91 0.56
C TYR A 84 3.10 7.33 0.82
N ASN A 85 2.17 7.56 -0.09
CA ASN A 85 0.78 7.11 -0.02
C ASN A 85 0.38 6.27 -1.25
N HIS A 86 1.34 5.51 -1.80
CA HIS A 86 1.11 4.61 -2.91
C HIS A 86 1.61 3.21 -2.55
N GLN A 87 0.92 2.19 -3.04
CA GLN A 87 1.26 0.81 -2.81
C GLN A 87 2.63 0.44 -3.38
N GLN A 88 3.55 0.06 -2.49
CA GLN A 88 4.92 -0.33 -2.82
C GLN A 88 5.11 -1.84 -2.98
N MET A 89 4.09 -2.64 -2.67
CA MET A 89 4.15 -4.09 -2.67
C MET A 89 3.06 -4.67 -3.55
N TYR A 90 3.42 -5.62 -4.41
CA TYR A 90 2.47 -6.45 -5.16
C TYR A 90 2.80 -7.92 -4.93
N TYR A 91 1.80 -8.80 -4.90
CA TYR A 91 1.99 -10.20 -4.48
C TYR A 91 3.04 -10.94 -5.33
N ASP A 92 3.10 -10.68 -6.64
CA ASP A 92 4.13 -11.28 -7.49
C ASP A 92 5.53 -10.75 -7.14
N TRP A 93 5.64 -9.52 -6.67
CA TRP A 93 6.91 -8.94 -6.25
C TRP A 93 7.36 -9.57 -4.92
N LEU A 94 6.41 -9.85 -4.03
CA LEU A 94 6.66 -10.62 -2.81
C LEU A 94 7.08 -12.06 -3.12
N LYS A 95 6.43 -12.73 -4.08
CA LYS A 95 6.87 -14.06 -4.58
C LYS A 95 8.29 -14.02 -5.12
N ARG A 96 8.65 -12.98 -5.87
CA ARG A 96 10.04 -12.77 -6.33
C ARG A 96 11.02 -12.53 -5.18
N ALA A 97 10.66 -11.70 -4.20
CA ALA A 97 11.49 -11.47 -3.00
C ALA A 97 11.69 -12.76 -2.19
N HIS A 98 10.63 -13.57 -2.04
CA HIS A 98 10.71 -14.89 -1.44
C HIS A 98 11.62 -15.83 -2.22
N ALA A 99 11.51 -15.89 -3.56
CA ALA A 99 12.44 -16.65 -4.40
C ALA A 99 13.90 -16.15 -4.22
N GLY A 100 14.08 -14.85 -3.99
CA GLY A 100 15.36 -14.20 -3.70
C GLY A 100 15.91 -14.36 -2.28
N GLY A 101 15.20 -15.06 -1.39
CA GLY A 101 15.70 -15.39 -0.04
C GLY A 101 14.97 -14.73 1.13
N LEU A 102 13.91 -13.95 0.90
CA LEU A 102 13.02 -13.51 1.98
C LEU A 102 12.35 -14.71 2.64
N ARG A 103 12.37 -14.79 3.98
CA ARG A 103 11.80 -15.89 4.77
C ARG A 103 10.84 -15.44 5.87
N LEU A 104 10.93 -14.18 6.28
CA LEU A 104 10.03 -13.57 7.24
C LEU A 104 9.65 -12.18 6.72
N LEU A 105 8.36 -11.89 6.72
CA LEU A 105 7.83 -10.54 6.55
C LEU A 105 6.89 -10.26 7.72
N VAL A 106 7.11 -9.15 8.42
CA VAL A 106 6.20 -8.68 9.46
C VAL A 106 5.31 -7.61 8.86
N ALA A 107 4.04 -7.97 8.65
CA ALA A 107 3.00 -7.05 8.20
C ALA A 107 2.47 -6.27 9.41
N HIS A 108 2.68 -4.96 9.41
CA HIS A 108 2.15 -4.05 10.41
C HIS A 108 0.88 -3.41 9.87
N ALA A 109 -0.23 -3.57 10.60
CA ALA A 109 -1.39 -2.71 10.40
C ALA A 109 -1.03 -1.28 10.83
N VAL A 110 -1.47 -0.29 10.06
CA VAL A 110 -1.20 1.14 10.32
C VAL A 110 -2.50 1.93 10.19
N ASN A 111 -2.67 2.98 11.00
CA ASN A 111 -3.73 3.96 10.80
C ASN A 111 -3.35 5.29 11.47
N SER A 112 -4.05 6.35 11.11
CA SER A 112 -4.06 7.59 11.85
C SER A 112 -5.45 8.21 11.75
N GLU A 113 -6.18 8.23 12.86
CA GLU A 113 -7.52 8.84 12.92
C GLU A 113 -7.49 10.32 12.50
N ALA A 114 -6.40 11.02 12.88
CA ALA A 114 -6.19 12.43 12.53
C ALA A 114 -6.05 12.62 11.02
N LEU A 115 -5.24 11.80 10.34
CA LEU A 115 -5.12 11.87 8.88
C LEU A 115 -6.43 11.47 8.20
N CYS A 116 -7.06 10.39 8.66
CA CYS A 116 -8.35 9.93 8.15
C CYS A 116 -9.45 11.00 8.25
N SER A 117 -9.48 11.76 9.34
CA SER A 117 -10.49 12.81 9.57
C SER A 117 -10.35 14.02 8.64
N LEU A 118 -9.21 14.15 7.94
CA LEU A 118 -8.92 15.25 7.03
C LEU A 118 -9.20 14.93 5.56
N ILE A 119 -9.59 13.69 5.25
CA ILE A 119 -9.79 13.21 3.89
C ILE A 119 -11.16 12.55 3.71
N GLU A 120 -11.56 12.37 2.45
CA GLU A 120 -12.71 11.56 2.12
C GLU A 120 -12.45 10.08 2.44
N LYS A 121 -13.53 9.38 2.78
CA LYS A 121 -13.50 7.98 3.17
C LYS A 121 -14.29 7.17 2.16
N LYS A 122 -13.84 5.95 1.93
CA LYS A 122 -14.59 4.94 1.19
C LYS A 122 -15.87 4.63 1.97
N GLU A 123 -16.96 4.40 1.23
CA GLU A 123 -18.23 4.04 1.85
C GLU A 123 -18.07 2.84 2.78
N GLY A 124 -18.62 2.93 3.99
CA GLY A 124 -18.51 1.89 5.01
C GLY A 124 -17.19 1.85 5.80
N TYR A 125 -16.25 2.79 5.56
CA TYR A 125 -15.03 2.93 6.37
C TYR A 125 -15.22 4.01 7.44
N SER A 126 -14.66 3.76 8.62
CA SER A 126 -14.56 4.74 9.71
C SER A 126 -13.11 5.22 9.88
N CYS A 127 -12.91 6.16 10.80
CA CYS A 127 -11.56 6.57 11.21
C CYS A 127 -11.09 5.87 12.47
N ASP A 128 -11.89 4.95 13.04
CA ASP A 128 -11.51 4.23 14.26
C ASP A 128 -10.28 3.36 13.99
N ASP A 129 -9.26 3.51 14.85
CA ASP A 129 -7.99 2.80 14.68
C ASP A 129 -8.16 1.27 14.66
N MET A 130 -9.02 0.72 15.51
CA MET A 130 -9.17 -0.73 15.62
C MET A 130 -9.99 -1.31 14.47
N GLU A 131 -11.02 -0.60 13.99
CA GLU A 131 -11.72 -1.01 12.76
C GLU A 131 -10.79 -1.00 11.54
N ALA A 132 -9.86 -0.04 11.45
CA ALA A 132 -8.85 -0.01 10.39
C ALA A 132 -7.82 -1.15 10.52
N VAL A 133 -7.44 -1.51 11.74
CA VAL A 133 -6.58 -2.68 12.01
C VAL A 133 -7.28 -3.98 11.60
N ASP A 134 -8.55 -4.16 12.00
CA ASP A 134 -9.32 -5.36 11.68
C ASP A 134 -9.47 -5.56 10.18
N ARG A 135 -9.69 -4.48 9.40
CA ARG A 135 -9.74 -4.56 7.93
C ARG A 135 -8.41 -5.00 7.32
N GLN A 136 -7.29 -4.49 7.82
CA GLN A 136 -5.97 -4.88 7.33
C GLN A 136 -5.64 -6.34 7.66
N ILE A 137 -6.06 -6.82 8.84
CA ILE A 137 -5.93 -8.23 9.21
C ILE A 137 -6.82 -9.09 8.29
N ALA A 138 -8.08 -8.72 8.10
CA ALA A 138 -9.00 -9.45 7.22
C ALA A 138 -8.50 -9.51 5.77
N ALA A 139 -7.94 -8.40 5.26
CA ALA A 139 -7.29 -8.36 3.95
C ALA A 139 -6.03 -9.25 3.88
N ALA A 140 -5.28 -9.36 4.97
CA ALA A 140 -4.13 -10.26 5.07
C ALA A 140 -4.53 -11.74 5.13
N GLU A 141 -5.66 -12.06 5.75
CA GLU A 141 -6.18 -13.42 5.86
C GLU A 141 -6.84 -13.92 4.56
N SER A 142 -7.38 -13.01 3.76
CA SER A 142 -8.00 -13.31 2.46
C SER A 142 -7.02 -13.30 1.28
N PHE A 143 -5.77 -12.88 1.52
CA PHE A 143 -4.68 -12.76 0.55
C PHE A 143 -4.05 -14.09 0.13
#